data_AF-A0A819ITT5-F1
#
_entry.id   AF-A0A819ITT5-F1
#
_cell.length_a   1.000
_cell.length_b   1.000
_cell.length_c   1.000
_cell.angle_alpha   90.00
_cell.angle_beta   90.00
_cell.angle_gamma   90.00
#
_symmetry.space_group_name_H-M   'P 1'
#
loop_
_entity.id
_entity.type
_entity.pdbx_description
1 polymer ?
#
loop_
_entity_poly.entity_id
_entity_poly.type
_entity_poly.pdbx_seq_one_letter_code
_entity_poly.pdbx_strand_id
1 'polypeptide(L)'
;MIFEKKLKLPIEIESLHVGKIQCSFVWSSLFFRSSSPALTIQVEHVRAIIKPIILDDNENQNEEFIEENEIVKKRNHLDLSEQQLEKEFEYLGEVKSSSWSLKRLILSFLEKLQVHIIDVHISYESFTSDNNPYTVGLSFNNIQISNELSNENMNRKIFQLHDLALYIDSNIDKDNLLNHSYILIPSNSIKIYLTHNYIRSALINRQQPRYELEWTFNNLSLKSSIEQIRILSDVIRFINYANTHRRFINDPSRPNKKISKSSAKLWWRYITLVIIRTQNYLKIPISNEQTHTTTKGVG
;
A
#
# COMPACT_ATOMS: atom_id res chain seq x y z
N MET A 1 9.16 -15.47 2.89
CA MET A 1 8.00 -14.80 2.27
C MET A 1 7.87 -13.43 2.92
N ILE A 2 8.49 -12.40 2.35
CA ILE A 2 8.32 -11.02 2.82
C ILE A 2 7.80 -10.23 1.63
N PHE A 3 6.56 -9.76 1.75
CA PHE A 3 5.99 -8.80 0.82
C PHE A 3 6.70 -7.45 1.01
N GLU A 4 7.75 -7.18 0.24
CA GLU A 4 8.40 -5.86 0.24
C GLU A 4 8.24 -5.14 -1.11
N LYS A 5 6.99 -4.94 -1.52
CA LYS A 5 6.66 -3.65 -2.13
C LYS A 5 6.54 -2.65 -0.97
N LYS A 6 7.68 -2.12 -0.50
CA LYS A 6 7.66 -0.95 0.40
C LYS A 6 6.75 0.08 -0.27
N LEU A 7 5.65 0.45 0.39
CA LEU A 7 4.93 1.66 0.06
C LEU A 7 5.94 2.80 0.28
N LYS A 8 6.60 3.20 -0.81
CA LYS A 8 7.61 4.26 -0.83
C LYS A 8 6.91 5.61 -0.78
N LEU A 9 6.10 5.84 0.24
CA LEU A 9 5.47 7.13 0.48
C LEU A 9 6.54 8.11 1.01
N PRO A 10 6.45 9.40 0.64
CA PRO A 10 7.39 10.44 1.05
C PRO A 10 7.06 10.94 2.47
N ILE A 11 6.94 10.00 3.40
CA ILE A 11 6.50 10.26 4.77
C ILE A 11 7.42 9.54 5.76
N GLU A 12 7.60 10.15 6.92
CA GLU A 12 8.32 9.61 8.06
C GLU A 12 7.34 9.41 9.22
N ILE A 13 7.53 8.33 9.97
CA ILE A 13 6.75 8.07 11.18
C ILE A 13 7.49 8.75 12.33
N GLU A 14 6.93 9.85 12.84
CA GLU A 14 7.50 10.56 13.99
C GLU A 14 7.26 9.80 15.29
N SER A 15 6.04 9.28 15.46
CA SER A 15 5.71 8.49 16.63
C SER A 15 4.72 7.39 16.28
N LEU A 16 4.91 6.23 16.91
CA LEU A 16 4.01 5.09 16.84
C LEU A 16 3.82 4.57 18.27
N HIS A 17 2.58 4.61 18.73
CA HIS A 17 2.17 4.04 20.00
C HIS A 17 1.22 2.89 19.74
N VAL A 18 1.51 1.75 20.36
CA VAL A 18 0.63 0.57 20.35
C VAL A 18 0.37 0.21 21.80
N GLY A 19 -0.88 0.37 22.24
CA GLY A 19 -1.22 0.16 23.64
C GLY A 19 -1.11 -1.29 24.07
N LYS A 20 -1.66 -2.21 23.28
CA LYS A 20 -1.70 -3.64 23.62
C LYS A 20 -1.62 -4.51 22.37
N ILE A 21 -0.81 -5.56 22.45
CA ILE A 21 -0.77 -6.63 21.44
C ILE A 21 -1.08 -7.94 22.18
N GLN A 22 -2.14 -8.62 21.77
CA GLN A 22 -2.49 -9.96 22.24
C GLN A 22 -2.43 -10.94 21.09
N CYS A 23 -1.84 -12.10 21.35
CA CYS A 23 -1.75 -13.18 20.41
C CYS A 23 -2.36 -14.41 21.09
N SER A 24 -3.42 -14.96 20.52
CA SER A 24 -4.02 -16.21 20.98
C SER A 24 -3.86 -17.28 19.93
N PHE A 25 -3.48 -18.47 20.39
CA PHE A 25 -3.10 -19.56 19.53
C PHE A 25 -3.76 -20.85 20.00
N VAL A 26 -4.46 -21.52 19.07
CA VAL A 26 -5.26 -22.71 19.36
C VAL A 26 -4.66 -23.90 18.61
N TRP A 27 -3.73 -24.61 19.26
CA TRP A 27 -3.00 -25.75 18.68
C TRP A 27 -3.90 -26.79 18.00
N SER A 28 -5.06 -27.10 18.59
CA SER A 28 -5.99 -28.10 18.05
C SER A 28 -6.52 -27.72 16.66
N SER A 29 -6.77 -26.44 16.41
CA SER A 29 -7.35 -25.96 15.16
C SER A 29 -6.38 -25.96 13.97
N LEU A 30 -5.07 -26.13 14.19
CA LEU A 30 -4.10 -26.30 13.11
C LEU A 30 -4.24 -27.66 12.41
N PHE A 31 -4.37 -28.70 13.22
CA PHE A 31 -4.32 -30.09 12.73
C PHE A 31 -5.69 -30.58 12.26
N PHE A 32 -6.75 -30.07 12.85
CA PHE A 32 -8.10 -30.39 12.44
C PHE A 32 -8.60 -29.38 11.38
N ARG A 33 -9.40 -29.86 10.42
CA ARG A 33 -10.19 -29.00 9.50
C ARG A 33 -11.34 -28.29 10.25
N SER A 34 -11.10 -27.88 11.49
CA SER A 34 -12.04 -27.10 12.28
C SER A 34 -12.22 -25.73 11.64
N SER A 35 -13.43 -25.20 11.67
CA SER A 35 -13.78 -23.87 11.18
C SER A 35 -13.23 -22.72 12.04
N SER A 36 -12.60 -23.01 13.18
CA SER A 36 -12.05 -22.02 14.09
C SER A 36 -10.69 -21.48 13.61
N PRO A 37 -10.41 -20.18 13.82
CA PRO A 37 -9.11 -19.59 13.50
C PRO A 37 -8.00 -20.22 14.33
N ALA A 38 -6.83 -20.40 13.71
CA ALA A 38 -5.69 -21.01 14.40
C ALA A 38 -4.85 -20.01 15.19
N LEU A 39 -4.74 -18.80 14.64
CA LEU A 39 -3.96 -17.72 15.22
C LEU A 39 -4.80 -16.45 15.14
N THR A 40 -5.10 -15.87 16.29
CA THR A 40 -5.79 -14.59 16.38
C THR A 40 -4.83 -13.55 16.95
N ILE A 41 -4.57 -12.50 16.17
CA ILE A 41 -3.74 -11.37 16.59
C ILE A 41 -4.68 -10.19 16.84
N GLN A 42 -4.66 -9.67 18.06
CA GLN A 42 -5.43 -8.50 18.46
C GLN A 42 -4.48 -7.38 18.83
N VAL A 43 -4.66 -6.21 18.22
CA VAL A 43 -3.85 -5.01 18.46
C VAL A 43 -4.82 -3.90 18.87
N GLU A 44 -4.56 -3.23 19.99
CA GLU A 44 -5.44 -2.19 20.54
C GLU A 44 -4.71 -0.87 20.71
N HIS A 45 -5.43 0.24 20.51
CA HIS A 45 -4.98 1.61 20.72
C HIS A 45 -3.74 1.94 19.88
N VAL A 46 -3.89 1.88 18.56
CA VAL A 46 -2.81 2.21 17.62
C VAL A 46 -2.89 3.69 17.30
N ARG A 47 -1.87 4.45 17.71
CA ARG A 47 -1.75 5.87 17.38
C ARG A 47 -0.46 6.11 16.64
N ALA A 48 -0.54 6.74 15.47
CA ALA A 48 0.64 7.07 14.68
C ALA A 48 0.59 8.53 14.24
N ILE A 49 1.70 9.25 14.41
CA ILE A 49 1.90 10.59 13.86
C ILE A 49 2.93 10.47 12.74
N ILE A 50 2.55 10.98 11.57
CA ILE A 50 3.29 10.89 10.33
C ILE A 50 3.60 12.31 9.86
N LYS A 51 4.83 12.56 9.41
CA LYS A 51 5.27 13.85 8.86
C LYS A 51 5.80 13.69 7.43
N PRO A 52 5.75 14.74 6.60
CA PRO A 52 6.42 14.72 5.30
C PRO A 52 7.94 14.61 5.47
N ILE A 53 8.59 13.86 4.59
CA ILE A 53 10.07 13.87 4.53
C ILE A 53 10.53 15.22 4.01
N ILE A 54 11.46 15.86 4.72
CA ILE A 54 12.14 17.06 4.23
C ILE A 54 13.10 16.62 3.12
N LEU A 55 12.80 17.01 1.89
CA LEU A 55 13.64 16.72 0.73
C LEU A 55 14.77 17.75 0.65
N ASP A 56 15.74 17.68 1.57
CA ASP A 56 16.93 18.53 1.49
C ASP A 56 17.90 18.01 0.42
N ASP A 57 18.31 18.93 -0.47
CA ASP A 57 19.08 18.62 -1.67
C ASP A 57 20.59 18.31 -1.42
N ASN A 58 21.11 18.40 -0.19
CA ASN A 58 22.55 18.66 -0.04
C ASN A 58 23.47 17.74 0.78
N GLU A 59 23.07 16.83 1.68
CA GLU A 59 24.11 16.17 2.53
C GLU A 59 24.08 14.63 2.67
N ASN A 60 22.97 13.92 2.44
CA ASN A 60 22.91 12.47 2.72
C ASN A 60 23.16 11.53 1.52
N GLN A 61 23.54 12.06 0.35
CA GLN A 61 23.71 11.25 -0.87
C GLN A 61 24.86 10.23 -0.80
N ASN A 62 25.79 10.34 0.15
CA ASN A 62 26.88 9.36 0.27
C ASN A 62 26.51 8.17 1.19
N GLU A 63 25.76 8.38 2.26
CA GLU A 63 25.39 7.28 3.18
C GLU A 63 24.24 6.44 2.64
N GLU A 64 23.21 7.07 2.05
CA GLU A 64 22.08 6.34 1.43
C GLU A 64 22.52 5.49 0.23
N PHE A 65 23.56 5.92 -0.49
CA PHE A 65 24.08 5.20 -1.67
C PHE A 65 25.00 4.04 -1.28
N ILE A 66 25.67 4.12 -0.12
CA ILE A 66 26.44 3.00 0.45
C ILE A 66 25.48 1.94 0.98
N GLU A 67 24.42 2.34 1.70
CA GLU A 67 23.38 1.43 2.15
C GLU A 67 22.56 0.83 1.00
N GLU A 68 22.15 1.61 -0.02
CA GLU A 68 21.45 1.05 -1.18
C GLU A 68 22.34 0.08 -1.97
N ASN A 69 23.65 0.30 -2.06
CA ASN A 69 24.56 -0.66 -2.70
C ASN A 69 24.78 -1.93 -1.87
N GLU A 70 24.83 -1.84 -0.55
CA GLU A 70 24.85 -3.03 0.31
C GLU A 70 23.52 -3.79 0.26
N ILE A 71 22.40 -3.08 0.21
CA ILE A 71 21.06 -3.66 0.06
C ILE A 71 20.90 -4.28 -1.33
N VAL A 72 21.45 -3.69 -2.40
CA VAL A 72 21.45 -4.26 -3.75
C VAL A 72 22.36 -5.48 -3.84
N LYS A 73 23.52 -5.48 -3.17
CA LYS A 73 24.36 -6.68 -3.05
C LYS A 73 23.66 -7.80 -2.26
N LYS A 74 22.96 -7.46 -1.16
CA LYS A 74 22.12 -8.40 -0.40
C LYS A 74 20.91 -8.89 -1.22
N ARG A 75 20.28 -8.02 -2.03
CA ARG A 75 19.22 -8.39 -2.99
C ARG A 75 19.71 -9.36 -4.05
N ASN A 76 20.86 -9.10 -4.68
CA ASN A 76 21.41 -10.00 -5.69
C ASN A 76 21.79 -11.36 -5.10
N HIS A 77 22.26 -11.41 -3.85
CA HIS A 77 22.54 -12.66 -3.16
C HIS A 77 21.25 -13.42 -2.79
N LEU A 78 20.15 -12.71 -2.54
CA LEU A 78 18.83 -13.30 -2.27
C LEU A 78 18.11 -13.73 -3.55
N ASP A 79 18.18 -12.97 -4.64
CA ASP A 79 17.66 -13.34 -5.97
C ASP A 79 18.42 -14.55 -6.52
N LEU A 80 19.73 -14.66 -6.28
CA LEU A 80 20.51 -15.87 -6.59
C LEU A 80 20.07 -17.07 -5.73
N SER A 81 19.71 -16.85 -4.46
CA SER A 81 19.15 -17.90 -3.61
C SER A 81 17.71 -18.28 -4.01
N GLU A 82 16.96 -17.34 -4.58
CA GLU A 82 15.58 -17.56 -5.06
C GLU A 82 15.57 -18.29 -6.40
N GLN A 83 16.50 -17.97 -7.31
CA GLN A 83 16.73 -18.76 -8.52
C GLN A 83 17.28 -20.15 -8.22
N GLN A 84 18.06 -20.30 -7.14
CA GLN A 84 18.44 -21.63 -6.62
C GLN A 84 17.22 -22.36 -6.04
N LEU A 85 16.32 -21.67 -5.34
CA LEU A 85 15.04 -22.22 -4.87
C LEU A 85 14.12 -22.62 -6.04
N GLU A 86 14.00 -21.82 -7.09
CA GLU A 86 13.22 -22.12 -8.32
C GLU A 86 13.81 -23.30 -9.10
N LYS A 87 15.14 -23.40 -9.20
CA LYS A 87 15.81 -24.57 -9.77
C LYS A 87 15.67 -25.80 -8.88
N GLU A 88 15.67 -25.63 -7.56
CA GLU A 88 15.30 -26.69 -6.63
C GLU A 88 13.83 -27.08 -6.82
N PHE A 89 12.90 -26.16 -7.10
CA PHE A 89 11.48 -26.44 -7.37
C PHE A 89 11.26 -27.28 -8.65
N GLU A 90 12.11 -27.14 -9.67
CA GLU A 90 12.11 -28.01 -10.86
C GLU A 90 12.78 -29.37 -10.63
N TYR A 91 13.78 -29.44 -9.72
CA TYR A 91 14.48 -30.68 -9.35
C TYR A 91 13.81 -31.46 -8.19
N LEU A 92 12.82 -30.85 -7.53
CA LEU A 92 12.07 -31.33 -6.35
C LEU A 92 10.99 -32.38 -6.67
N GLY A 93 11.20 -33.19 -7.71
CA GLY A 93 10.53 -34.49 -7.85
C GLY A 93 10.95 -35.48 -6.74
N GLU A 94 12.07 -35.22 -6.06
CA GLU A 94 12.63 -36.13 -5.05
C GLU A 94 13.35 -35.36 -3.92
N VAL A 95 12.67 -34.87 -2.87
CA VAL A 95 13.39 -34.36 -1.67
C VAL A 95 12.75 -34.79 -0.35
N LYS A 96 13.58 -35.49 0.42
CA LYS A 96 13.89 -35.31 1.85
C LYS A 96 12.90 -34.43 2.65
N SER A 97 11.88 -35.11 3.14
CA SER A 97 10.97 -34.93 4.28
C SER A 97 11.04 -33.78 5.33
N SER A 98 12.06 -32.91 5.48
CA SER A 98 12.12 -32.00 6.66
C SER A 98 11.81 -30.52 6.41
N SER A 99 12.10 -29.96 5.23
CA SER A 99 11.81 -28.53 4.92
C SER A 99 10.38 -28.30 4.40
N TRP A 100 9.73 -29.37 3.92
CA TRP A 100 8.38 -29.35 3.37
C TRP A 100 7.30 -29.16 4.44
N SER A 101 7.54 -29.64 5.68
CA SER A 101 6.58 -29.57 6.79
C SER A 101 6.43 -28.16 7.37
N LEU A 102 7.54 -27.43 7.56
CA LEU A 102 7.51 -26.07 8.13
C LEU A 102 6.86 -25.05 7.18
N LYS A 103 7.12 -25.18 5.87
CA LYS A 103 6.49 -24.33 4.84
C LYS A 103 4.97 -24.53 4.80
N ARG A 104 4.50 -25.78 4.81
CA ARG A 104 3.07 -26.11 4.86
C ARG A 104 2.42 -25.59 6.14
N LEU A 105 3.11 -25.74 7.27
CA LEU A 105 2.64 -25.24 8.55
C LEU A 105 2.46 -23.71 8.53
N ILE A 106 3.46 -22.94 8.08
CA ILE A 106 3.36 -21.47 7.96
C ILE A 106 2.22 -21.06 7.02
N LEU A 107 2.03 -21.77 5.89
CA LEU A 107 0.91 -21.50 4.98
C LEU A 107 -0.44 -21.76 5.65
N SER A 108 -0.59 -22.89 6.34
CA SER A 108 -1.81 -23.19 7.10
C SER A 108 -2.08 -22.18 8.22
N PHE A 109 -1.02 -21.62 8.83
CA PHE A 109 -1.13 -20.50 9.76
C PHE A 109 -1.67 -19.23 9.09
N LEU A 110 -1.11 -18.84 7.95
CA LEU A 110 -1.54 -17.64 7.22
C LEU A 110 -2.95 -17.77 6.64
N GLU A 111 -3.35 -18.99 6.25
CA GLU A 111 -4.69 -19.31 5.76
C GLU A 111 -5.75 -19.25 6.87
N LYS A 112 -5.37 -19.49 8.12
CA LYS A 112 -6.27 -19.43 9.28
C LYS A 112 -5.98 -18.25 10.22
N LEU A 113 -5.20 -17.28 9.74
CA LEU A 113 -4.86 -16.07 10.49
C LEU A 113 -6.08 -15.15 10.54
N GLN A 114 -6.41 -14.71 11.76
CA GLN A 114 -7.39 -13.68 12.00
C GLN A 114 -6.72 -12.50 12.70
N VAL A 115 -6.96 -11.29 12.21
CA VAL A 115 -6.38 -10.06 12.76
C VAL A 115 -7.50 -9.12 13.16
N HIS A 116 -7.42 -8.59 14.37
CA HIS A 116 -8.30 -7.56 14.89
C HIS A 116 -7.45 -6.36 15.30
N ILE A 117 -7.76 -5.18 14.77
CA ILE A 117 -7.11 -3.94 15.22
C ILE A 117 -8.21 -3.00 15.69
N ILE A 118 -8.11 -2.57 16.94
CA ILE A 118 -9.12 -1.79 17.67
C ILE A 118 -8.54 -0.43 18.01
N ASP A 119 -9.34 0.61 17.85
CA ASP A 119 -9.01 2.02 18.11
C ASP A 119 -7.73 2.44 17.39
N VAL A 120 -7.86 2.71 16.09
CA VAL A 120 -6.74 3.18 15.26
C VAL A 120 -6.94 4.64 14.94
N HIS A 121 -5.87 5.41 15.14
CA HIS A 121 -5.80 6.83 14.84
C HIS A 121 -4.46 7.16 14.20
N ILE A 122 -4.46 7.51 12.93
CA ILE A 122 -3.26 7.87 12.17
C ILE A 122 -3.41 9.33 11.75
N SER A 123 -2.54 10.21 12.24
CA SER A 123 -2.49 11.61 11.85
C SER A 123 -1.28 11.90 10.97
N TYR A 124 -1.50 12.71 9.95
CA TYR A 124 -0.47 13.30 9.11
C TYR A 124 -0.41 14.79 9.39
N GLU A 125 0.71 15.26 9.90
CA GLU A 125 0.94 16.65 10.29
C GLU A 125 1.88 17.32 9.28
N SER A 126 1.46 18.47 8.74
CA SER A 126 2.25 19.19 7.74
C SER A 126 1.85 20.67 7.69
N PHE A 127 2.45 21.40 6.75
CA PHE A 127 2.23 22.82 6.51
C PHE A 127 1.80 23.05 5.06
N THR A 128 0.87 23.97 4.83
CA THR A 128 0.49 24.40 3.47
C THR A 128 1.61 25.23 2.83
N SER A 129 1.48 25.54 1.53
CA SER A 129 2.39 26.47 0.82
C SER A 129 2.52 27.83 1.52
N ASP A 130 1.45 28.23 2.21
CA ASP A 130 1.33 29.52 2.89
C ASP A 130 1.84 29.41 4.34
N ASN A 131 2.53 28.33 4.68
CA ASN A 131 3.08 28.02 6.00
C ASN A 131 2.02 27.88 7.12
N ASN A 132 0.79 27.51 6.77
CA ASN A 132 -0.26 27.22 7.74
C ASN A 132 -0.23 25.73 8.10
N PRO A 133 -0.10 25.35 9.40
CA PRO A 133 -0.13 23.95 9.79
C PRO A 133 -1.52 23.37 9.59
N TYR A 134 -1.57 22.12 9.15
CA TYR A 134 -2.78 21.33 9.04
C TYR A 134 -2.53 19.89 9.50
N THR A 135 -3.60 19.22 9.90
CA THR A 135 -3.58 17.79 10.21
C THR A 135 -4.58 17.07 9.34
N VAL A 136 -4.15 16.02 8.65
CA VAL A 136 -5.05 15.07 7.98
C VAL A 136 -5.02 13.79 8.77
N GLY A 137 -6.15 13.36 9.32
CA GLY A 137 -6.19 12.12 10.09
C GLY A 137 -7.20 11.13 9.59
N LEU A 138 -6.85 9.86 9.77
CA LEU A 138 -7.68 8.71 9.48
C LEU A 138 -7.86 7.94 10.79
N SER A 139 -9.10 7.69 11.15
CA SER A 139 -9.43 6.93 12.34
C SER A 139 -10.47 5.87 12.05
N PHE A 140 -10.41 4.76 12.77
CA PHE A 140 -11.43 3.73 12.72
C PHE A 140 -11.46 2.97 14.04
N ASN A 141 -12.66 2.56 14.44
CA ASN A 141 -12.87 1.91 15.72
C ASN A 141 -12.42 0.45 15.69
N ASN A 142 -12.72 -0.27 14.61
CA ASN A 142 -12.39 -1.69 14.50
C ASN A 142 -12.14 -2.09 13.05
N ILE A 143 -11.04 -2.80 12.81
CA ILE A 143 -10.82 -3.56 11.59
C ILE A 143 -10.64 -5.04 11.94
N GLN A 144 -11.38 -5.88 11.25
CA GLN A 144 -11.29 -7.32 11.33
C GLN A 144 -10.88 -7.88 9.97
N ILE A 145 -9.80 -8.66 9.96
CA ILE A 145 -9.32 -9.39 8.80
C ILE A 145 -9.49 -10.87 9.10
N SER A 146 -10.31 -11.55 8.33
CA SER A 146 -10.57 -12.98 8.47
C SER A 146 -10.52 -13.65 7.11
N ASN A 147 -10.09 -14.91 7.09
CA ASN A 147 -10.16 -15.72 5.89
C ASN A 147 -11.42 -16.58 5.94
N GLU A 148 -12.19 -16.56 4.86
CA GLU A 148 -13.29 -17.47 4.62
C GLU A 148 -12.81 -18.49 3.58
N LEU A 149 -12.77 -19.76 3.99
CA LEU A 149 -12.54 -20.87 3.07
C LEU A 149 -13.83 -21.07 2.28
N SER A 150 -13.90 -20.48 1.08
CA SER A 150 -14.85 -20.95 0.08
C SER A 150 -14.30 -22.24 -0.54
N ASN A 151 -15.11 -22.93 -1.35
CA ASN A 151 -14.80 -24.24 -1.98
C ASN A 151 -13.31 -24.42 -2.35
N GLU A 152 -12.81 -25.66 -2.35
CA GLU A 152 -11.40 -26.16 -2.38
C GLU A 152 -10.33 -25.38 -3.19
N ASN A 153 -10.71 -24.43 -4.04
CA ASN A 153 -9.90 -23.71 -5.02
C ASN A 153 -9.88 -22.16 -4.83
N MET A 154 -10.65 -21.61 -3.88
CA MET A 154 -10.79 -20.17 -3.67
C MET A 154 -10.49 -19.78 -2.23
N ASN A 155 -9.54 -18.87 -2.04
CA ASN A 155 -9.29 -18.23 -0.76
C ASN A 155 -9.93 -16.84 -0.78
N ARG A 156 -10.97 -16.64 0.03
CA ARG A 156 -11.63 -15.34 0.20
C ARG A 156 -11.14 -14.70 1.49
N LYS A 157 -10.58 -13.49 1.40
CA LYS A 157 -10.25 -12.68 2.57
C LYS A 157 -11.34 -11.63 2.76
N ILE A 158 -11.81 -11.51 3.99
CA ILE A 158 -12.82 -10.53 4.38
C ILE A 158 -12.15 -9.48 5.25
N PHE A 159 -12.28 -8.23 4.85
CA PHE A 159 -11.88 -7.07 5.63
C PHE A 159 -13.16 -6.35 6.05
N GLN A 160 -13.42 -6.30 7.35
CA GLN A 160 -14.56 -5.57 7.91
C GLN A 160 -14.02 -4.38 8.69
N LEU A 161 -14.46 -3.19 8.34
CA LEU A 161 -14.03 -1.94 8.93
C LEU A 161 -15.26 -1.21 9.47
N HIS A 162 -15.16 -0.73 10.71
CA HIS A 162 -16.23 -0.04 11.41
C HIS A 162 -15.78 1.37 11.81
N ASP A 163 -16.70 2.31 11.60
CA ASP A 163 -16.57 3.71 11.97
C ASP A 163 -15.32 4.38 11.35
N LEU A 164 -15.06 4.08 10.07
CA LEU A 164 -14.01 4.77 9.33
C LEU A 164 -14.36 6.25 9.22
N ALA A 165 -13.46 7.08 9.74
CA ALA A 165 -13.48 8.52 9.66
C ALA A 165 -12.20 9.04 9.00
N LEU A 166 -12.37 10.12 8.25
CA LEU A 166 -11.31 10.92 7.66
C LEU A 166 -11.60 12.36 8.05
N TYR A 167 -10.63 13.04 8.64
CA TYR A 167 -10.78 14.43 9.05
C TYR A 167 -9.60 15.26 8.58
N ILE A 168 -9.86 16.56 8.45
CA ILE A 168 -8.84 17.55 8.14
C ILE A 168 -9.07 18.75 9.02
N ASP A 169 -8.09 19.02 9.86
CA ASP A 169 -8.10 20.15 10.77
C ASP A 169 -7.10 21.20 10.27
N SER A 170 -7.58 22.43 10.21
CA SER A 170 -6.76 23.59 9.88
C SER A 170 -6.41 24.36 11.16
N ASN A 171 -5.39 25.22 11.09
CA ASN A 171 -5.01 26.08 12.21
C ASN A 171 -6.14 27.01 12.67
N ILE A 172 -7.14 27.27 11.81
CA ILE A 172 -8.34 28.07 12.12
C ILE A 172 -9.25 27.34 13.11
N ASP A 173 -9.18 26.01 13.17
CA ASP A 173 -10.06 25.15 13.97
C ASP A 173 -9.48 24.80 15.36
N LYS A 174 -8.29 25.31 15.71
CA LYS A 174 -7.59 24.99 16.98
C LYS A 174 -8.35 25.39 18.25
N ASP A 175 -9.28 26.33 18.16
CA ASP A 175 -10.10 26.74 19.30
C ASP A 175 -11.14 25.67 19.70
N ASN A 176 -11.39 24.67 18.83
CA ASN A 176 -12.26 23.53 19.08
C ASN A 176 -11.48 22.20 19.10
N LEU A 177 -10.42 22.12 19.91
CA LEU A 177 -9.55 20.95 20.10
C LEU A 177 -10.26 19.59 20.34
N LEU A 178 -11.54 19.60 20.69
CA LEU A 178 -12.33 18.39 20.95
C LEU A 178 -13.04 17.82 19.73
N ASN A 179 -13.21 18.59 18.65
CA ASN A 179 -14.01 18.18 17.49
C ASN A 179 -13.21 18.31 16.20
N HIS A 180 -12.81 17.16 15.64
CA HIS A 180 -12.23 17.09 14.31
C HIS A 180 -13.24 17.52 13.24
N SER A 181 -12.75 18.22 12.24
CA SER A 181 -13.51 18.58 11.04
C SER A 181 -13.55 17.37 10.09
N TYR A 182 -14.53 16.48 10.31
CA TYR A 182 -14.67 15.24 9.54
C TYR A 182 -15.10 15.48 8.09
N ILE A 183 -14.34 14.92 7.15
CA ILE A 183 -14.74 14.75 5.75
C ILE A 183 -15.62 13.52 5.59
N LEU A 184 -15.17 12.41 6.15
CA LEU A 184 -15.93 11.16 6.20
C LEU A 184 -16.43 10.97 7.64
N ILE A 185 -17.73 11.00 7.82
CA ILE A 185 -18.37 10.88 9.13
C ILE A 185 -18.27 9.43 9.62
N PRO A 186 -17.86 9.17 10.88
CA PRO A 186 -17.83 7.84 11.47
C PRO A 186 -19.25 7.33 11.73
N SER A 187 -19.85 6.70 10.72
CA SER A 187 -21.12 5.96 10.84
C SER A 187 -21.16 4.76 9.89
N ASN A 188 -20.01 4.42 9.32
CA ASN A 188 -19.91 3.56 8.15
C ASN A 188 -19.44 2.18 8.58
N SER A 189 -20.06 1.15 8.03
CA SER A 189 -19.47 -0.18 7.99
C SER A 189 -19.07 -0.46 6.55
N ILE A 190 -17.80 -0.80 6.37
CA ILE A 190 -17.23 -1.16 5.07
C ILE A 190 -16.83 -2.62 5.16
N LYS A 191 -17.36 -3.45 4.29
CA LYS A 191 -16.88 -4.84 4.13
C LYS A 191 -16.31 -5.01 2.74
N ILE A 192 -15.06 -5.45 2.69
CA ILE A 192 -14.33 -5.74 1.47
C ILE A 192 -14.09 -7.24 1.42
N TYR A 193 -14.52 -7.87 0.35
CA TYR A 193 -14.23 -9.26 0.05
C TYR A 193 -13.18 -9.30 -1.05
N LEU A 194 -12.03 -9.89 -0.74
CA LEU A 194 -10.94 -10.13 -1.68
C LEU A 194 -10.89 -11.63 -2.00
N THR A 195 -11.29 -12.00 -3.20
CA THR A 195 -11.19 -13.37 -3.70
C THR A 195 -9.90 -13.50 -4.50
N HIS A 196 -9.03 -14.45 -4.10
CA HIS A 196 -7.86 -14.82 -4.89
C HIS A 196 -8.10 -16.17 -5.57
N ASN A 197 -8.08 -16.14 -6.91
CA ASN A 197 -8.29 -17.32 -7.73
C ASN A 197 -6.97 -18.08 -7.89
N TYR A 198 -6.74 -19.07 -7.01
CA TYR A 198 -5.45 -19.74 -6.84
C TYR A 198 -5.13 -20.80 -7.92
N ILE A 199 -6.12 -21.23 -8.70
CA ILE A 199 -5.95 -22.39 -9.59
C ILE A 199 -5.61 -21.95 -11.00
N ARG A 200 -4.80 -22.79 -11.66
CA ARG A 200 -4.49 -22.98 -13.09
C ARG A 200 -5.45 -22.42 -14.17
N SER A 201 -6.62 -21.88 -13.85
CA SER A 201 -7.52 -21.19 -14.78
C SER A 201 -6.96 -19.88 -15.34
N ALA A 202 -5.98 -19.20 -14.75
CA ALA A 202 -5.35 -18.08 -15.47
C ALA A 202 -4.57 -18.54 -16.74
N LEU A 203 -4.08 -19.79 -16.73
CA LEU A 203 -3.39 -20.41 -17.87
C LEU A 203 -4.37 -21.14 -18.81
N ILE A 204 -5.47 -21.69 -18.29
CA ILE A 204 -6.45 -22.49 -19.06
C ILE A 204 -7.66 -21.65 -19.50
N ASN A 205 -7.94 -20.55 -18.82
CA ASN A 205 -9.13 -19.70 -18.99
C ASN A 205 -8.81 -18.22 -18.69
N ARG A 206 -8.15 -17.54 -19.64
CA ARG A 206 -7.75 -16.11 -19.57
C ARG A 206 -8.90 -15.12 -19.28
N GLN A 207 -10.14 -15.59 -19.20
CA GLN A 207 -11.33 -14.77 -18.99
C GLN A 207 -11.60 -14.44 -17.52
N GLN A 208 -10.99 -15.15 -16.56
CA GLN A 208 -11.23 -14.89 -15.14
C GLN A 208 -10.17 -13.94 -14.53
N PRO A 209 -10.59 -12.92 -13.75
CA PRO A 209 -9.66 -12.04 -13.08
C PRO A 209 -8.89 -12.79 -11.99
N ARG A 210 -7.59 -12.48 -11.85
CA ARG A 210 -6.73 -13.07 -10.81
C ARG A 210 -7.16 -12.68 -9.40
N TYR A 211 -7.62 -11.44 -9.24
CA TYR A 211 -8.15 -10.89 -8.01
C TYR A 211 -9.51 -10.30 -8.29
N GLU A 212 -10.49 -10.68 -7.49
CA GLU A 212 -11.81 -10.06 -7.49
C GLU A 212 -12.03 -9.38 -6.14
N LEU A 213 -12.60 -8.20 -6.18
CA LEU A 213 -12.68 -7.30 -5.04
C LEU A 213 -14.09 -6.72 -4.99
N GLU A 214 -14.87 -7.14 -4.01
CA GLU A 214 -16.26 -6.73 -3.82
C GLU A 214 -16.35 -5.86 -2.56
N TRP A 215 -16.94 -4.68 -2.68
CA TRP A 215 -17.04 -3.72 -1.58
C TRP A 215 -18.50 -3.47 -1.29
N THR A 216 -18.84 -3.52 -0.01
CA THR A 216 -20.17 -3.15 0.48
C THR A 216 -19.99 -2.06 1.54
N PHE A 217 -20.77 -0.99 1.39
CA PHE A 217 -20.69 0.19 2.24
C PHE A 217 -22.09 0.47 2.79
N ASN A 218 -22.17 0.80 4.07
CA ASN A 218 -23.40 1.28 4.69
C ASN A 218 -23.25 2.76 5.03
N ASN A 219 -24.25 3.58 4.65
CA ASN A 219 -24.45 4.96 5.11
C ASN A 219 -23.25 5.92 4.97
N LEU A 220 -22.53 5.83 3.85
CA LEU A 220 -21.35 6.66 3.60
C LEU A 220 -21.74 8.15 3.43
N SER A 221 -21.43 8.96 4.45
CA SER A 221 -21.69 10.40 4.43
C SER A 221 -20.39 11.20 4.29
N LEU A 222 -20.31 11.96 3.20
CA LEU A 222 -19.19 12.85 2.91
C LEU A 222 -19.64 14.30 3.08
N LYS A 223 -18.84 15.08 3.81
CA LYS A 223 -18.96 16.53 3.90
C LYS A 223 -17.58 17.11 3.62
N SER A 224 -17.49 18.24 2.93
CA SER A 224 -16.19 18.88 2.75
C SER A 224 -16.36 20.39 2.68
N SER A 225 -15.43 21.11 3.30
CA SER A 225 -15.29 22.54 3.13
C SER A 225 -14.30 22.87 2.01
N ILE A 226 -14.35 24.11 1.51
CA ILE A 226 -13.42 24.58 0.48
C ILE A 226 -11.96 24.49 0.99
N GLU A 227 -11.74 24.81 2.27
CA GLU A 227 -10.40 24.75 2.86
C GLU A 227 -9.87 23.32 2.95
N GLN A 228 -10.73 22.36 3.32
CA GLN A 228 -10.36 20.95 3.34
C GLN A 228 -9.98 20.43 1.95
N ILE A 229 -10.71 20.85 0.90
CA ILE A 229 -10.39 20.51 -0.49
C ILE A 229 -9.04 21.11 -0.90
N ARG A 230 -8.75 22.35 -0.49
CA ARG A 230 -7.47 23.01 -0.74
C ARG A 230 -6.31 22.25 -0.10
N ILE A 231 -6.43 21.91 1.18
CA ILE A 231 -5.43 21.13 1.91
C ILE A 231 -5.20 19.77 1.23
N LEU A 232 -6.27 19.04 0.86
CA LEU A 232 -6.14 17.78 0.11
C LEU A 232 -5.40 17.95 -1.20
N SER A 233 -5.69 19.02 -1.95
CA SER A 233 -4.99 19.32 -3.19
C SER A 233 -3.48 19.51 -2.97
N ASP A 234 -3.11 20.23 -1.92
CA ASP A 234 -1.70 20.46 -1.57
C ASP A 234 -1.00 19.16 -1.13
N VAL A 235 -1.68 18.30 -0.34
CA VAL A 235 -1.18 16.96 0.02
C VAL A 235 -0.93 16.12 -1.23
N ILE A 236 -1.90 16.06 -2.15
CA ILE A 236 -1.78 15.30 -3.40
C ILE A 236 -0.63 15.83 -4.25
N ARG A 237 -0.50 17.16 -4.37
CA ARG A 237 0.61 17.80 -5.09
C ARG A 237 1.96 17.45 -4.47
N PHE A 238 2.09 17.51 -3.14
CA PHE A 238 3.31 17.13 -2.44
C PHE A 238 3.66 15.66 -2.67
N ILE A 239 2.71 14.74 -2.51
CA ILE A 239 2.93 13.30 -2.74
C ILE A 239 3.40 13.06 -4.19
N ASN A 240 2.75 13.71 -5.16
CA ASN A 240 3.14 13.60 -6.57
C ASN A 240 4.52 14.18 -6.83
N TYR A 241 4.83 15.35 -6.27
CA TYR A 241 6.14 15.99 -6.36
C TYR A 241 7.23 15.08 -5.79
N ALA A 242 7.06 14.59 -4.56
CA ALA A 242 8.07 13.78 -3.89
C ALA A 242 8.25 12.39 -4.54
N ASN A 243 7.17 11.76 -5.01
CA ASN A 243 7.25 10.53 -5.81
C ASN A 243 8.03 10.76 -7.12
N THR A 244 7.76 11.87 -7.80
CA THR A 244 8.44 12.26 -9.03
C THR A 244 9.91 12.58 -8.78
N HIS A 245 10.20 13.34 -7.71
CA HIS A 245 11.54 13.67 -7.26
C HIS A 245 12.36 12.40 -6.98
N ARG A 246 11.81 11.46 -6.21
CA ARG A 246 12.45 10.18 -5.92
C ARG A 246 12.71 9.35 -7.17
N ARG A 247 11.77 9.33 -8.12
CA ARG A 247 11.97 8.66 -9.42
C ARG A 247 13.13 9.26 -10.19
N PHE A 248 13.29 10.59 -10.17
CA PHE A 248 14.40 11.26 -10.84
C PHE A 248 15.73 11.12 -10.10
N ILE A 249 15.72 11.05 -8.77
CA ILE A 249 16.94 10.77 -8.00
C ILE A 249 17.45 9.36 -8.31
N ASN A 250 16.55 8.38 -8.34
CA ASN A 250 16.87 6.97 -8.54
C ASN A 250 16.93 6.57 -10.02
N ASP A 251 16.81 7.52 -10.96
CA ASP A 251 16.89 7.22 -12.38
C ASP A 251 18.32 6.81 -12.74
N PRO A 252 18.55 5.60 -13.30
CA PRO A 252 19.89 5.13 -13.65
C PRO A 252 20.58 6.00 -14.72
N SER A 253 19.83 6.85 -15.44
CA SER A 253 20.37 7.81 -16.40
C SER A 253 20.78 9.15 -15.77
N ARG A 254 20.53 9.37 -14.47
CA ARG A 254 20.96 10.57 -13.76
C ARG A 254 22.49 10.63 -13.72
N PRO A 255 23.12 11.76 -14.09
CA PRO A 255 24.57 11.90 -14.00
C PRO A 255 25.04 11.89 -12.54
N ASN A 256 26.00 11.00 -12.21
CA ASN A 256 26.58 10.92 -10.86
C ASN A 256 27.50 12.12 -10.49
N LYS A 257 27.89 12.94 -11.47
CA LYS A 257 28.77 14.10 -11.25
C LYS A 257 27.94 15.32 -10.86
N LYS A 258 28.36 16.06 -9.83
CA LYS A 258 27.77 17.38 -9.50
C LYS A 258 27.75 18.30 -10.73
N ILE A 259 26.77 19.21 -10.77
CA ILE A 259 26.61 20.15 -11.88
C ILE A 259 27.85 21.05 -11.94
N SER A 260 28.54 21.02 -13.08
CA SER A 260 29.75 21.78 -13.36
C SER A 260 29.87 22.03 -14.86
N LYS A 261 30.76 22.93 -15.29
CA LYS A 261 30.99 23.20 -16.72
C LYS A 261 31.32 21.93 -17.53
N SER A 262 32.03 20.97 -16.93
CA SER A 262 32.42 19.71 -17.61
C SER A 262 31.31 18.66 -17.64
N SER A 263 30.37 18.68 -16.68
CA SER A 263 29.24 17.75 -16.59
C SER A 263 27.93 18.32 -17.19
N ALA A 264 27.88 19.61 -17.52
CA ALA A 264 26.69 20.30 -18.03
C ALA A 264 26.03 19.59 -19.21
N LYS A 265 26.82 19.08 -20.18
CA LYS A 265 26.29 18.35 -21.35
C LYS A 265 25.55 17.07 -20.95
N LEU A 266 26.02 16.35 -19.93
CA LEU A 266 25.36 15.14 -19.43
C LEU A 266 24.07 15.49 -18.68
N TRP A 267 24.09 16.56 -17.89
CA TRP A 267 22.90 17.07 -17.21
C TRP A 267 21.83 17.56 -18.18
N TRP A 268 22.21 18.27 -19.24
CA TRP A 268 21.27 18.66 -20.30
C TRP A 268 20.65 17.46 -21.00
N ARG A 269 21.45 16.44 -21.35
CA ARG A 269 20.92 15.19 -21.94
C ARG A 269 19.93 14.51 -21.00
N TYR A 270 20.26 14.43 -19.71
CA TYR A 270 19.38 13.86 -18.70
C TYR A 270 18.06 14.63 -18.59
N ILE A 271 18.12 15.97 -18.49
CA ILE A 271 16.93 16.82 -18.44
C ILE A 271 16.05 16.61 -19.67
N THR A 272 16.63 16.59 -20.88
CA THR A 272 15.87 16.33 -22.11
C THR A 272 15.19 14.96 -22.08
N LEU A 273 15.88 13.91 -21.63
CA LEU A 273 15.30 12.57 -21.49
C LEU A 273 14.14 12.56 -20.48
N VAL A 274 14.31 13.24 -19.34
CA VAL A 274 13.26 13.38 -18.32
C VAL A 274 12.03 14.07 -18.90
N ILE A 275 12.20 15.19 -19.61
CA ILE A 275 11.09 15.94 -20.25
C ILE A 275 10.36 15.05 -21.27
N ILE A 276 11.09 14.34 -22.13
CA ILE A 276 10.49 13.44 -23.14
C ILE A 276 9.69 12.33 -22.44
N ARG A 277 10.24 11.73 -21.38
CA ARG A 277 9.57 10.68 -20.61
C ARG A 277 8.28 11.22 -19.97
N THR A 278 8.34 12.34 -19.26
CA THR A 278 7.16 12.92 -18.58
C THR A 278 6.06 13.31 -19.57
N GLN A 279 6.42 13.88 -20.73
CA GLN A 279 5.44 14.20 -21.78
C GLN A 279 4.79 12.94 -22.38
N ASN A 280 5.55 11.86 -22.58
CA ASN A 280 5.01 10.60 -23.09
C ASN A 280 4.09 9.89 -22.07
N TYR A 281 4.34 10.05 -20.77
CA TYR A 281 3.45 9.52 -19.72
C TYR A 281 2.12 10.26 -19.61
N LEU A 282 2.08 11.56 -19.94
CA LEU A 282 0.85 12.37 -19.90
C LEU A 282 -0.06 12.13 -21.11
N LYS A 283 0.44 11.50 -22.17
CA LYS A 283 -0.38 11.01 -23.29
C LYS A 283 -1.04 9.69 -22.89
N ILE A 284 -2.07 9.77 -22.03
CA ILE A 284 -3.00 8.66 -21.83
C ILE A 284 -3.67 8.41 -23.19
N PRO A 285 -3.64 7.19 -23.75
CA PRO A 285 -4.42 6.89 -24.94
C PRO A 285 -5.91 7.05 -24.57
N ILE A 286 -6.56 8.04 -25.17
CA ILE A 286 -8.02 8.12 -25.19
C ILE A 286 -8.46 6.83 -25.90
N SER A 287 -9.10 5.93 -25.17
CA SER A 287 -9.76 4.78 -25.77
C SER A 287 -10.85 5.33 -26.68
N ASN A 288 -10.62 5.29 -27.99
CA ASN A 288 -11.65 5.50 -28.99
C ASN A 288 -12.62 4.31 -28.90
N GLU A 289 -13.54 4.34 -27.94
CA GLU A 289 -14.73 3.50 -28.03
C GLU A 289 -15.59 4.05 -29.16
N GLN A 290 -15.53 3.35 -30.30
CA GLN A 290 -16.45 3.51 -31.41
C GLN A 290 -17.85 3.15 -30.91
N THR A 291 -18.68 4.16 -30.66
CA THR A 291 -20.13 4.01 -30.56
C THR A 291 -20.67 3.58 -31.92
N HIS A 292 -20.76 2.29 -32.16
CA HIS A 292 -21.65 1.75 -33.19
C HIS A 292 -23.09 1.84 -32.67
N THR A 293 -23.74 2.97 -32.92
CA THR A 293 -25.21 3.07 -32.84
C THR A 293 -25.81 2.32 -34.02
N THR A 294 -26.33 1.12 -33.77
CA THR A 294 -27.23 0.40 -34.67
C THR A 294 -28.62 1.05 -34.59
N THR A 295 -28.94 1.91 -35.55
CA THR A 295 -30.32 2.28 -35.86
C THR A 295 -31.02 1.09 -36.50
N LYS A 296 -31.87 0.39 -35.74
CA LYS A 296 -32.89 -0.49 -36.30
C LYS A 296 -33.97 0.40 -36.93
N GLY A 297 -34.08 0.32 -38.25
CA GLY A 297 -35.24 0.82 -38.99
C GLY A 297 -36.47 -0.02 -38.65
N VAL A 298 -37.56 0.67 -38.33
CA VAL A 298 -38.92 0.14 -38.38
C VAL A 298 -39.36 0.21 -39.84
N GLY A 299 -39.74 -0.94 -40.37
CA GLY A 299 -40.32 -1.15 -41.70
C GLY A 299 -40.75 -2.60 -41.80
#